data_AF-A0A965KXN2-F1
#
_entry.id   AF-A0A965KXN2-F1
#
_cell.length_a   1.000
_cell.length_b   1.000
_cell.length_c   1.000
_cell.angle_alpha   90.00
_cell.angle_beta   90.00
_cell.angle_gamma   90.00
#
_symmetry.space_group_name_H-M   'P 1'
#
loop_
_entity.id
_entity.type
_entity.pdbx_description
1 polymer ?
#
loop_
_entity_poly.entity_id
_entity_poly.type
_entity_poly.pdbx_seq_one_letter_code
_entity_poly.pdbx_strand_id
1 'polypeptide(L)' 'AWVLLDYSDLVVHIQSKELRSYYLLDRLWNDCPAIDLALAESKR' A
#
# COMPACT_ATOMS: atom_id res chain seq x y z
N ALA A 1 -12.64 5.40 -0.72
CA ALA A 1 -11.81 6.51 -0.20
C ALA A 1 -10.34 6.24 -0.48
N TRP A 2 -9.56 7.31 -0.72
CA TRP A 2 -8.11 7.26 -0.96
C TRP A 2 -7.42 8.32 -0.11
N VAL A 3 -6.45 7.92 0.70
CA VAL A 3 -5.53 8.82 1.41
C VAL A 3 -4.10 8.52 0.95
N LEU A 4 -3.37 9.57 0.58
CA LEU A 4 -1.97 9.51 0.18
C LEU A 4 -1.13 10.20 1.26
N LEU A 5 -0.07 9.52 1.71
CA LEU A 5 0.90 10.07 2.65
C LEU A 5 2.27 10.05 1.97
N ASP A 6 2.88 11.22 1.82
CA ASP A 6 4.19 11.40 1.19
C ASP A 6 5.22 11.77 2.24
N TYR A 7 6.30 10.99 2.32
CA TYR A 7 7.42 11.20 3.22
C TYR A 7 8.75 11.37 2.46
N SER A 8 8.72 11.92 1.24
CA SER A 8 9.88 12.10 0.33
C SER A 8 10.58 10.80 -0.10
N ASP A 9 11.03 9.96 0.84
CA ASP A 9 11.67 8.66 0.59
C ASP A 9 10.67 7.48 0.55
N LEU A 10 9.46 7.68 1.11
CA LEU A 10 8.42 6.64 1.19
C LEU A 10 7.03 7.24 0.93
N VAL A 11 6.22 6.56 0.12
CA VAL A 11 4.84 6.96 -0.15
C VAL A 11 3.87 5.85 0.25
N VAL A 12 2.90 6.16 1.10
CA VAL A 12 1.89 5.21 1.59
C VAL A 12 0.54 5.51 0.97
N HIS A 13 -0.05 4.49 0.35
CA HIS A 13 -1.36 4.54 -0.27
C HIS A 13 -2.39 3.79 0.60
N ILE A 14 -3.28 4.51 1.28
CA ILE A 14 -4.39 3.91 2.05
C ILE A 14 -5.66 4.01 1.20
N GLN A 15 -6.07 2.88 0.64
CA GLN A 15 -7.24 2.81 -0.25
C GLN A 15 -8.27 1.80 0.26
N SER A 16 -9.55 2.12 0.06
CA SER A 16 -10.64 1.16 0.26
C SER A 16 -10.55 0.01 -0.76
N LYS A 17 -10.91 -1.21 -0.35
CA LYS A 17 -10.84 -2.43 -1.19
C LYS A 17 -11.45 -2.25 -2.58
N GLU A 18 -12.59 -1.58 -2.68
CA GLU A 18 -13.29 -1.34 -3.95
C GLU A 18 -12.47 -0.50 -4.94
N LEU A 19 -11.79 0.54 -4.45
CA LEU A 19 -10.90 1.37 -5.29
C LEU A 19 -9.64 0.62 -5.68
N ARG A 20 -9.08 -0.18 -4.77
CA ARG A 20 -7.89 -1.00 -5.04
C ARG A 20 -8.14 -1.97 -6.19
N SER A 21 -9.32 -2.59 -6.22
CA SER A 21 -9.74 -3.48 -7.32
C SER A 21 -10.04 -2.73 -8.62
N TYR A 22 -10.51 -1.48 -8.56
CA TYR A 22 -10.79 -0.67 -9.76
C TYR A 22 -9.51 -0.18 -10.45
N TYR A 23 -8.54 0.30 -9.66
CA TYR A 23 -7.29 0.87 -10.18
C TYR A 23 -6.18 -0.16 -10.39
N LEU A 24 -6.33 -1.40 -9.86
CA LEU A 24 -5.41 -2.53 -10.09
C LEU A 24 -3.93 -2.17 -9.84
N LEU A 25 -3.66 -1.29 -8.87
CA LEU A 25 -2.30 -0.84 -8.56
C LEU A 25 -1.38 -2.00 -8.16
N ASP A 26 -1.93 -3.06 -7.59
CA ASP A 26 -1.22 -4.30 -7.31
C ASP A 26 -0.46 -4.83 -8.54
N ARG A 27 -1.05 -4.73 -9.74
CA ARG A 27 -0.40 -5.17 -10.98
C ARG A 27 0.76 -4.27 -11.38
N LEU A 28 0.63 -2.96 -11.17
CA LEU A 28 1.66 -1.99 -11.54
C LEU A 28 2.92 -2.15 -10.69
N TRP A 29 2.75 -2.46 -9.41
CA TRP A 29 3.85 -2.60 -8.45
C TRP A 29 4.28 -4.06 -8.23
N ASN A 30 3.69 -5.02 -8.94
CA ASN A 30 3.96 -6.45 -8.77
C ASN A 30 5.41 -6.85 -9.10
N ASP A 31 6.08 -6.10 -9.97
CA ASP A 31 7.49 -6.33 -10.34
C ASP A 31 8.47 -5.82 -9.28
N CYS A 32 8.01 -5.07 -8.27
CA CYS A 32 8.87 -4.57 -7.20
C CYS A 32 9.09 -5.66 -6.14
N PRO A 33 10.32 -5.84 -5.61
CA PRO A 33 10.57 -6.78 -4.53
C PRO A 33 9.75 -6.43 -3.29
N ALA A 34 9.02 -7.41 -2.77
CA ALA A 34 8.30 -7.27 -1.51
C ALA A 34 9.31 -7.18 -0.36
N ILE A 35 9.34 -6.03 0.31
CA ILE A 35 10.13 -5.83 1.52
C ILE A 35 9.28 -6.30 2.70
N ASP A 36 9.73 -7.33 3.41
CA ASP A 36 9.09 -7.73 4.66
C ASP A 36 9.36 -6.65 5.72
N LEU A 37 8.29 -5.99 6.17
CA LEU A 37 8.39 -4.88 7.11
C LEU A 37 8.49 -5.33 8.58
N ALA A 38 8.55 -6.65 8.85
CA ALA A 38 8.61 -7.24 10.19
C ALA A 38 7.70 -6.54 11.22
N LEU A 39 6.50 -6.12 10.79
CA LEU A 39 5.59 -5.38 11.64
C LEU A 39 5.05 -6.32 12.71
N ALA A 40 5.32 -6.02 13.98
CA ALA A 40 4.66 -6.68 15.08
C ALA A 40 3.15 -6.48 14.91
N GLU A 41 2.38 -7.58 14.94
CA GLU A 41 0.93 -7.49 14.83
C GLU A 41 0.41 -6.51 15.89
N SER A 42 -0.23 -5.43 15.43
CA SER A 42 -0.95 -4.53 16.32
C SER A 42 -2.14 -5.30 16.89
N LYS A 43 -1.90 -6.03 17.99
CA LYS A 43 -2.95 -6.64 18.81
C LYS A 43 -3.92 -5.54 19.19
N ARG A 44 -5.13 -5.66 18.67
CA ARG A 44 -6.28 -4.85 19.03
C ARG A 44 -6.69 -5.10 20.48
#